data_AF-A0A1H0HZ51-F1
#
_entry.id   AF-A0A1H0HZ51-F1
#
_cell.length_a   1.000
_cell.length_b   1.000
_cell.length_c   1.000
_cell.angle_alpha   90.00
_cell.angle_beta   90.00
_cell.angle_gamma   90.00
#
_symmetry.space_group_name_H-M   'P 1'
#
loop_
_entity.id
_entity.type
_entity.pdbx_description
1 polymer ?
#
loop_
_entity_poly.entity_id
_entity_poly.type
_entity_poly.pdbx_seq_one_letter_code
_entity_poly.pdbx_strand_id
1 'polypeptide(L)'
;MLSGLKMKYKVVVLFSFALVATVASMSLIYTSLQTVRQTAEWSTHSNKVLRAVNGAMAAMVDRETGLRGFLITANPANLDPYKQGGSAFEAHLADAVRLTSDNPEQQKRLAHLGELATSWASTVAEPAIRLMGEVSTQDQARSFEVRALGKTMMDELRATVSAATAEEEQLMVTREAASTAAMQTIEWAIFGGTLAVVVVLLGAGAVLIASTVGPLNRAVDMARRIGAGDLTYRTQAKGRDEIGDLLRSMNAMSVQLSQIVSDVIGSAAQVAAGSRQSAATAEQLSSGSSEQAAASEQTSAAVEEMSGNVRQNADNAAQAERTAVRARALAEDVASATTQAVASMAEVAEKVRLVQEIARQTDLLALNAAIEAARAGPHGK
;
A
#
# COMPACT_ATOMS: atom_id res chain seq x y z
N MET A 1 0.39 -16.11 -13.43
CA MET A 1 -0.62 -15.06 -13.74
C MET A 1 -0.91 -14.08 -12.59
N LEU A 2 -0.89 -14.48 -11.30
CA LEU A 2 -1.32 -13.60 -10.19
C LEU A 2 -0.26 -12.62 -9.65
N SER A 3 1.02 -12.72 -10.04
CA SER A 3 2.12 -11.94 -9.45
C SER A 3 2.13 -10.46 -9.82
N GLY A 4 1.38 -10.03 -10.84
CA GLY A 4 1.29 -8.65 -11.28
C GLY A 4 -0.01 -7.94 -10.90
N LEU A 5 -0.98 -8.64 -10.30
CA LEU A 5 -2.26 -8.04 -9.91
C LEU A 5 -2.13 -7.31 -8.57
N LYS A 6 -2.77 -6.14 -8.50
CA LYS A 6 -3.05 -5.44 -7.23
C LYS A 6 -3.79 -6.34 -6.26
N MET A 7 -3.53 -6.18 -4.97
CA MET A 7 -4.02 -7.07 -3.92
C MET A 7 -5.55 -7.22 -3.93
N LYS A 8 -6.29 -6.12 -4.14
CA LYS A 8 -7.76 -6.15 -4.22
C LYS A 8 -8.28 -7.10 -5.31
N TYR A 9 -7.66 -7.10 -6.48
CA TYR A 9 -8.08 -7.95 -7.59
C TYR A 9 -7.62 -9.40 -7.39
N LYS A 10 -6.44 -9.61 -6.79
CA LYS A 10 -5.95 -10.95 -6.45
C LYS A 10 -6.90 -11.67 -5.49
N VAL A 11 -7.37 -10.97 -4.45
CA VAL A 11 -8.37 -11.49 -3.51
C VAL A 11 -9.66 -11.83 -4.27
N VAL A 12 -10.25 -10.90 -5.02
CA VAL A 12 -11.49 -11.15 -5.76
C VAL A 12 -11.38 -12.35 -6.70
N VAL A 13 -10.29 -12.46 -7.47
CA VAL A 13 -10.08 -13.58 -8.40
C VAL A 13 -9.96 -14.90 -7.63
N LEU A 14 -9.17 -14.96 -6.57
CA LEU A 14 -8.97 -16.19 -5.80
C LEU A 14 -10.29 -16.70 -5.16
N PHE A 15 -11.07 -15.80 -4.56
CA PHE A 15 -12.35 -16.17 -3.95
C PHE A 15 -13.48 -16.41 -4.97
N SER A 16 -13.39 -15.84 -6.18
CA SER A 16 -14.35 -16.10 -7.26
C SER A 16 -14.37 -17.57 -7.68
N PHE A 17 -13.22 -18.27 -7.65
CA PHE A 17 -13.18 -19.71 -7.95
C PHE A 17 -13.97 -20.53 -6.94
N ALA A 18 -13.92 -20.18 -5.65
CA ALA A 18 -14.70 -20.85 -4.61
C ALA A 18 -16.20 -20.59 -4.81
N LEU A 19 -16.57 -19.37 -5.19
CA LEU A 19 -17.96 -19.02 -5.52
C LEU A 19 -18.46 -19.82 -6.74
N VAL A 20 -17.68 -19.89 -7.81
CA VAL A 20 -18.04 -20.66 -9.01
C VAL A 20 -18.21 -22.14 -8.68
N ALA A 21 -17.31 -22.74 -7.90
CA ALA A 21 -17.43 -24.13 -7.46
C ALA A 21 -18.70 -24.36 -6.63
N THR A 22 -19.03 -23.42 -5.74
CA THR A 22 -20.25 -23.48 -4.91
C THR A 22 -21.51 -23.40 -5.76
N VAL A 23 -21.58 -22.46 -6.71
CA VAL A 23 -22.73 -22.29 -7.61
C VAL A 23 -22.90 -23.51 -8.51
N ALA A 24 -21.80 -24.09 -9.02
CA ALA A 24 -21.84 -25.29 -9.82
C ALA A 24 -22.37 -26.50 -9.03
N SER A 25 -21.88 -26.71 -7.80
CA SER A 25 -22.37 -27.77 -6.90
C SER A 25 -23.86 -27.56 -6.56
N MET A 26 -24.26 -26.34 -6.22
CA MET A 26 -25.65 -26.00 -5.92
C MET A 26 -26.58 -26.25 -7.11
N SER A 27 -26.14 -25.91 -8.33
CA SER A 27 -26.92 -26.16 -9.55
C SER A 27 -27.13 -27.65 -9.78
N LEU A 28 -26.09 -28.47 -9.62
CA LEU A 28 -26.17 -29.93 -9.75
C LEU A 28 -27.11 -30.55 -8.70
N ILE A 29 -26.98 -30.10 -7.44
CA ILE A 29 -27.85 -30.54 -6.34
C ILE A 29 -29.31 -30.18 -6.66
N TYR A 30 -29.55 -28.96 -7.13
CA TYR A 30 -30.90 -28.49 -7.45
C TYR A 30 -31.54 -29.32 -8.56
N THR A 31 -30.84 -29.56 -9.68
CA THR A 31 -31.37 -30.36 -10.78
C THR A 31 -31.64 -31.80 -10.37
N SER A 32 -30.74 -32.42 -9.60
CA SER A 32 -30.91 -33.79 -9.12
C SER A 32 -32.05 -33.90 -8.10
N LEU A 33 -32.22 -32.89 -7.24
CA LEU A 33 -33.33 -32.83 -6.29
C LEU A 33 -34.68 -32.72 -7.01
N GLN A 34 -34.75 -31.98 -8.13
CA GLN A 34 -35.95 -31.93 -8.96
C GLN A 34 -36.28 -33.30 -9.56
N THR A 35 -35.29 -34.05 -10.04
CA THR A 35 -35.50 -35.43 -10.51
C THR A 35 -36.06 -36.33 -9.41
N VAL A 36 -35.50 -36.28 -8.20
CA VAL A 36 -35.99 -37.09 -7.06
C VAL A 36 -37.44 -36.72 -6.69
N ARG A 37 -37.77 -35.43 -6.66
CA ARG A 37 -39.14 -34.95 -6.37
C ARG A 37 -40.13 -35.39 -7.44
N GLN A 38 -39.78 -35.21 -8.71
CA GLN A 38 -40.62 -35.65 -9.82
C GLN A 38 -40.84 -37.16 -9.81
N THR A 39 -39.80 -37.96 -9.54
CA THR A 39 -39.96 -39.43 -9.41
C THR A 39 -40.94 -39.80 -8.30
N ALA A 40 -40.93 -39.11 -7.15
CA ALA A 40 -41.88 -39.37 -6.08
C ALA A 40 -43.34 -39.07 -6.48
N GLU A 41 -43.56 -37.97 -7.21
CA GLU A 41 -44.88 -37.62 -7.76
C GLU A 41 -45.33 -38.64 -8.80
N TRP A 42 -44.44 -39.01 -9.73
CA TRP A 42 -44.71 -40.00 -10.76
C TRP A 42 -44.96 -41.39 -10.19
N SER A 43 -44.24 -41.81 -9.15
CA SER A 43 -44.51 -43.09 -8.46
C SER A 43 -45.91 -43.10 -7.87
N THR A 44 -46.34 -41.99 -7.26
CA THR A 44 -47.72 -41.85 -6.75
C THR A 44 -48.74 -41.90 -7.89
N HIS A 45 -48.44 -41.28 -9.03
CA HIS A 45 -49.27 -41.32 -10.23
C HIS A 45 -49.37 -42.75 -10.81
N SER A 46 -48.25 -43.43 -11.01
CA SER A 46 -48.16 -44.82 -11.49
C SER A 46 -48.99 -45.77 -10.64
N ASN A 47 -48.92 -45.62 -9.31
CA ASN A 47 -49.76 -46.39 -8.38
C ASN A 47 -51.26 -46.13 -8.57
N LYS A 48 -51.68 -44.90 -8.92
CA LYS A 48 -53.09 -44.60 -9.23
C LYS A 48 -53.51 -45.26 -10.55
N VAL A 49 -52.66 -45.23 -11.57
CA VAL A 49 -52.90 -45.92 -12.86
C VAL A 49 -53.08 -47.42 -12.64
N LEU A 50 -52.15 -48.06 -11.93
CA LEU A 50 -52.22 -49.49 -11.61
C LEU A 50 -53.51 -49.86 -10.86
N ARG A 51 -53.95 -49.04 -9.91
CA ARG A 51 -55.24 -49.26 -9.21
C ARG A 51 -56.44 -49.14 -10.15
N ALA A 52 -56.43 -48.18 -11.07
CA ALA A 52 -57.50 -48.00 -12.04
C ALA A 52 -57.56 -49.19 -13.02
N VAL A 53 -56.43 -49.58 -13.59
CA VAL A 53 -56.35 -50.71 -14.55
C VAL A 53 -56.72 -52.04 -13.88
N ASN A 54 -56.19 -52.33 -12.69
CA ASN A 54 -56.54 -53.54 -11.95
C ASN A 54 -57.99 -53.52 -11.46
N GLY A 55 -58.52 -52.34 -11.09
CA GLY A 55 -59.93 -52.15 -10.74
C GLY A 55 -60.87 -52.44 -11.91
N ALA A 56 -60.50 -52.03 -13.13
CA ALA A 56 -61.24 -52.38 -14.33
C ALA A 56 -61.28 -53.90 -14.55
N MET A 57 -60.13 -54.59 -14.40
CA MET A 57 -60.11 -56.06 -14.51
C MET A 57 -60.97 -56.74 -13.44
N ALA A 58 -60.87 -56.31 -12.19
CA ALA A 58 -61.69 -56.84 -11.10
C ALA A 58 -63.19 -56.67 -11.39
N ALA A 59 -63.60 -55.50 -11.87
CA ALA A 59 -64.97 -55.24 -12.27
C ALA A 59 -65.44 -56.13 -13.43
N MET A 60 -64.56 -56.45 -14.40
CA MET A 60 -64.88 -57.44 -15.45
C MET A 60 -65.01 -58.86 -14.90
N VAL A 61 -64.21 -59.24 -13.90
CA VAL A 61 -64.36 -60.54 -13.22
C VAL A 61 -65.68 -60.61 -12.44
N ASP A 62 -66.09 -59.53 -11.78
CA ASP A 62 -67.39 -59.45 -11.10
C ASP A 62 -68.54 -59.56 -12.11
N ARG A 63 -68.39 -58.94 -13.29
CA ARG A 63 -69.34 -59.10 -14.41
C ARG A 63 -69.46 -60.52 -14.88
N GLU A 64 -68.33 -61.16 -15.14
CA GLU A 64 -68.29 -62.57 -15.52
C GLU A 64 -68.97 -63.41 -14.43
N THR A 65 -68.59 -63.24 -13.16
CA THR A 65 -69.10 -64.02 -12.03
C THR A 65 -70.62 -63.84 -11.83
N GLY A 66 -71.14 -62.61 -11.91
CA GLY A 66 -72.58 -62.34 -11.81
C GLY A 66 -73.37 -62.99 -12.95
N LEU A 67 -72.84 -62.93 -14.18
CA LEU A 67 -73.42 -63.62 -15.33
C LEU A 67 -73.48 -65.14 -15.11
N ARG A 68 -72.38 -65.76 -14.67
CA ARG A 68 -72.35 -67.21 -14.36
C ARG A 68 -73.36 -67.58 -13.28
N GLY A 69 -73.41 -66.80 -12.20
CA GLY A 69 -74.37 -66.99 -11.11
C GLY A 69 -75.81 -66.95 -11.60
N PHE A 70 -76.14 -66.04 -12.51
CA PHE A 70 -77.45 -65.97 -13.14
C PHE A 70 -77.73 -67.18 -14.06
N LEU A 71 -76.77 -67.60 -14.88
CA LEU A 71 -76.91 -68.76 -15.78
C LEU A 71 -77.13 -70.07 -15.02
N ILE A 72 -76.54 -70.21 -13.83
CA ILE A 72 -76.71 -71.38 -12.95
C ILE A 72 -78.07 -71.38 -12.27
N THR A 73 -78.49 -70.24 -11.71
CA THR A 73 -79.63 -70.16 -10.78
C THR A 73 -80.93 -69.66 -11.41
N ALA A 74 -80.86 -69.02 -12.58
CA ALA A 74 -81.94 -68.25 -13.20
C ALA A 74 -82.52 -67.13 -12.30
N ASN A 75 -81.86 -66.75 -11.19
CA ASN A 75 -82.33 -65.73 -10.27
C ASN A 75 -81.82 -64.33 -10.69
N PRO A 76 -82.69 -63.38 -11.09
CA PRO A 76 -82.28 -62.05 -11.54
C PRO A 76 -81.41 -61.26 -10.55
N ALA A 77 -81.51 -61.54 -9.24
CA ALA A 77 -80.65 -60.90 -8.23
C ALA A 77 -79.15 -61.17 -8.45
N ASN A 78 -78.79 -62.30 -9.09
CA ASN A 78 -77.40 -62.60 -9.43
C ASN A 78 -76.84 -61.73 -10.56
N LEU A 79 -77.68 -60.93 -11.23
CA LEU A 79 -77.22 -59.93 -12.20
C LEU A 79 -76.79 -58.61 -11.55
N ASP A 80 -76.95 -58.42 -10.24
CA ASP A 80 -76.52 -57.20 -9.57
C ASP A 80 -74.99 -56.99 -9.67
N PRO A 81 -74.12 -57.99 -9.40
CA PRO A 81 -72.68 -57.88 -9.67
C PRO A 81 -72.36 -57.61 -11.14
N TYR A 82 -73.16 -58.13 -12.08
CA TYR A 82 -73.00 -57.84 -13.51
C TYR A 82 -73.27 -56.37 -13.83
N LYS A 83 -74.34 -55.80 -13.31
CA LYS A 83 -74.68 -54.39 -13.54
C LYS A 83 -73.68 -53.46 -12.85
N GLN A 84 -73.38 -53.71 -11.57
CA GLN A 84 -72.46 -52.92 -10.77
C GLN A 84 -71.03 -52.97 -11.33
N GLY A 85 -70.56 -54.15 -11.71
CA GLY A 85 -69.26 -54.31 -12.36
C GLY A 85 -69.18 -53.60 -13.73
N GLY A 86 -70.31 -53.40 -14.42
CA GLY A 86 -70.37 -52.58 -15.65
C GLY A 86 -70.02 -51.13 -15.39
N SER A 87 -70.76 -50.50 -14.48
CA SER A 87 -70.51 -49.10 -14.11
C SER A 87 -69.13 -48.91 -13.45
N ALA A 88 -68.68 -49.86 -12.63
CA ALA A 88 -67.35 -49.82 -12.03
C ALA A 88 -66.24 -49.96 -13.07
N PHE A 89 -66.40 -50.83 -14.07
CA PHE A 89 -65.45 -50.97 -15.18
C PHE A 89 -65.34 -49.65 -15.96
N GLU A 90 -66.46 -49.05 -16.34
CA GLU A 90 -66.48 -47.78 -17.07
C GLU A 90 -65.81 -46.66 -16.28
N ALA A 91 -66.08 -46.56 -14.97
CA ALA A 91 -65.45 -45.57 -14.10
C ALA A 91 -63.93 -45.79 -13.99
N HIS A 92 -63.49 -47.02 -13.74
CA HIS A 92 -62.07 -47.36 -13.64
C HIS A 92 -61.33 -47.17 -14.96
N LEU A 93 -61.95 -47.54 -16.10
CA LEU A 93 -61.39 -47.32 -17.42
C LEU A 93 -61.26 -45.83 -17.74
N ALA A 94 -62.29 -45.03 -17.45
CA ALA A 94 -62.25 -43.58 -17.63
C ALA A 94 -61.15 -42.92 -16.78
N ASP A 95 -60.97 -43.37 -15.54
CA ASP A 95 -59.88 -42.90 -14.69
C ASP A 95 -58.51 -43.30 -15.22
N ALA A 96 -58.34 -44.54 -15.68
CA ALA A 96 -57.10 -44.99 -16.31
C ALA A 96 -56.77 -44.14 -17.54
N VAL A 97 -57.75 -43.95 -18.44
CA VAL A 97 -57.62 -43.13 -19.66
C VAL A 97 -57.25 -41.68 -19.32
N ARG A 98 -57.88 -41.10 -18.30
CA ARG A 98 -57.58 -39.72 -17.87
C ARG A 98 -56.16 -39.61 -17.30
N LEU A 99 -55.75 -40.57 -16.48
CA LEU A 99 -54.44 -40.57 -15.83
C LEU A 99 -53.32 -40.75 -16.86
N THR A 100 -53.47 -41.63 -17.84
CA THR A 100 -52.44 -41.93 -18.85
C THR A 100 -52.54 -41.06 -20.11
N SER A 101 -53.10 -39.85 -20.01
CA SER A 101 -53.32 -38.96 -21.18
C SER A 101 -52.02 -38.52 -21.86
N ASP A 102 -50.89 -38.63 -21.16
CA ASP A 102 -49.54 -38.37 -21.63
C ASP A 102 -48.87 -39.56 -22.34
N ASN A 103 -49.50 -40.74 -22.33
CA ASN A 103 -48.93 -41.98 -22.88
C ASN A 103 -49.82 -42.54 -24.02
N PRO A 104 -49.49 -42.26 -25.30
CA PRO A 104 -50.28 -42.70 -26.45
C PRO A 104 -50.42 -44.22 -26.59
N GLU A 105 -49.41 -45.00 -26.18
CA GLU A 105 -49.47 -46.46 -26.25
C GLU A 105 -50.39 -47.03 -25.18
N GLN A 106 -50.39 -46.46 -23.96
CA GLN A 106 -51.38 -46.81 -22.94
C GLN A 106 -52.79 -46.42 -23.37
N GLN A 107 -52.98 -45.26 -24.01
CA GLN A 107 -54.30 -44.88 -24.56
C GLN A 107 -54.84 -45.92 -25.54
N LYS A 108 -53.99 -46.44 -26.45
CA LYS A 108 -54.38 -47.51 -27.38
C LYS A 108 -54.76 -48.80 -26.65
N ARG A 109 -53.98 -49.21 -25.64
CA ARG A 109 -54.27 -50.41 -24.83
C ARG A 109 -55.60 -50.28 -24.09
N LEU A 110 -55.86 -49.11 -23.50
CA LEU A 110 -57.09 -48.84 -22.76
C LEU A 110 -58.31 -48.72 -23.69
N ALA A 111 -58.15 -48.15 -24.88
CA ALA A 111 -59.19 -48.16 -25.91
C ALA A 111 -59.52 -49.61 -26.32
N HIS A 112 -58.50 -50.44 -26.61
CA HIS A 112 -58.69 -51.86 -26.92
C HIS A 112 -59.38 -52.61 -25.76
N LEU A 113 -59.01 -52.32 -24.51
CA LEU A 113 -59.64 -52.89 -23.32
C LEU A 113 -61.15 -52.57 -23.27
N GLY A 114 -61.53 -51.33 -23.57
CA GLY A 114 -62.93 -50.91 -23.65
C GLY A 114 -63.70 -51.58 -24.79
N GLU A 115 -63.07 -51.71 -25.96
CA GLU A 115 -63.63 -52.41 -27.12
C GLU A 115 -63.88 -53.89 -26.80
N LEU A 116 -62.91 -54.57 -26.19
CA LEU A 116 -63.03 -55.97 -25.76
C LEU A 116 -64.15 -56.15 -24.73
N ALA A 117 -64.26 -55.26 -23.74
CA ALA A 117 -65.30 -55.34 -22.72
C ALA A 117 -66.71 -55.12 -23.31
N THR A 118 -66.84 -54.17 -24.24
CA THR A 118 -68.10 -53.89 -24.96
C THR A 118 -68.48 -55.05 -25.87
N SER A 119 -67.50 -55.62 -26.58
CA SER A 119 -67.68 -56.79 -27.42
C SER A 119 -68.09 -58.00 -26.58
N TRP A 120 -67.46 -58.23 -25.42
CA TRP A 120 -67.82 -59.34 -24.52
C TRP A 120 -69.25 -59.18 -23.99
N ALA A 121 -69.65 -57.96 -23.59
CA ALA A 121 -71.00 -57.69 -23.13
C ALA A 121 -72.05 -57.98 -24.21
N SER A 122 -71.86 -57.47 -25.43
CA SER A 122 -72.84 -57.57 -26.52
C SER A 122 -72.89 -58.96 -27.20
N THR A 123 -71.77 -59.68 -27.26
CA THR A 123 -71.67 -60.98 -27.96
C THR A 123 -71.83 -62.19 -27.06
N VAL A 124 -71.51 -62.07 -25.77
CA VAL A 124 -71.55 -63.17 -24.80
C VAL A 124 -72.61 -62.91 -23.74
N ALA A 125 -72.48 -61.82 -22.97
CA ALA A 125 -73.29 -61.63 -21.77
C ALA A 125 -74.77 -61.34 -22.08
N GLU A 126 -75.07 -60.34 -22.91
CA GLU A 126 -76.45 -59.96 -23.21
C GLU A 126 -77.25 -61.04 -23.94
N PRO A 127 -76.72 -61.76 -24.95
CA PRO A 127 -77.42 -62.90 -25.54
C PRO A 127 -77.71 -64.00 -24.51
N ALA A 128 -76.75 -64.32 -23.64
CA ALA A 128 -76.95 -65.32 -22.58
C ALA A 128 -78.02 -64.88 -21.57
N ILE A 129 -78.03 -63.61 -21.16
CA ILE A 129 -79.05 -63.04 -20.27
C ILE A 129 -80.44 -63.12 -20.91
N ARG A 130 -80.58 -62.74 -22.19
CA ARG A 130 -81.86 -62.81 -22.92
C ARG A 130 -82.38 -64.24 -23.00
N LEU A 131 -81.54 -65.20 -23.38
CA LEU A 131 -81.92 -66.61 -23.49
C LEU A 131 -82.26 -67.26 -22.13
N MET A 132 -81.69 -66.77 -21.03
CA MET A 132 -82.08 -67.24 -19.69
C MET A 132 -83.45 -66.73 -19.22
N GLY A 133 -83.96 -65.65 -19.83
CA GLY A 133 -85.24 -65.03 -19.48
C GLY A 133 -86.47 -65.86 -19.81
N GLU A 134 -86.35 -66.82 -20.74
CA GLU A 134 -87.42 -67.74 -21.13
C GLU A 134 -87.05 -69.18 -20.74
N VAL A 135 -87.97 -69.89 -20.08
CA VAL A 135 -87.73 -71.26 -19.58
C VAL A 135 -87.32 -72.23 -20.71
N SER A 136 -87.88 -72.05 -21.92
CA SER A 136 -87.59 -72.89 -23.10
C SER A 136 -86.18 -72.72 -23.67
N THR A 137 -85.47 -71.64 -23.37
CA THR A 137 -84.16 -71.32 -23.95
C THR A 137 -83.01 -71.35 -22.94
N GLN A 138 -83.27 -71.72 -21.68
CA GLN A 138 -82.26 -71.72 -20.61
C GLN A 138 -81.10 -72.70 -20.87
N ASP A 139 -81.37 -73.88 -21.41
CA ASP A 139 -80.31 -74.84 -21.73
C ASP A 139 -79.43 -74.33 -22.88
N GLN A 140 -80.02 -73.59 -23.82
CA GLN A 140 -79.27 -72.91 -24.86
C GLN A 140 -78.40 -71.80 -24.26
N ALA A 141 -78.90 -71.02 -23.31
CA ALA A 141 -78.15 -69.95 -22.64
C ALA A 141 -76.95 -70.48 -21.84
N ARG A 142 -77.12 -71.58 -21.09
CA ARG A 142 -76.02 -72.24 -20.36
C ARG A 142 -74.90 -72.71 -21.31
N SER A 143 -75.26 -73.12 -22.52
CA SER A 143 -74.27 -73.49 -23.54
C SER A 143 -73.45 -72.31 -24.07
N PHE A 144 -73.93 -71.05 -23.97
CA PHE A 144 -73.20 -69.87 -24.44
C PHE A 144 -71.97 -69.56 -23.60
N GLU A 145 -72.03 -69.76 -22.28
CA GLU A 145 -70.89 -69.55 -21.37
C GLU A 145 -69.85 -70.66 -21.50
N VAL A 146 -70.29 -71.89 -21.80
CA VAL A 146 -69.42 -73.04 -22.10
C VAL A 146 -68.68 -72.88 -23.44
N ARG A 147 -69.09 -71.95 -24.32
CA ARG A 147 -68.38 -71.70 -25.57
C ARG A 147 -67.01 -71.08 -25.29
N ALA A 148 -66.01 -71.56 -26.02
CA ALA A 148 -64.63 -71.07 -25.99
C ALA A 148 -64.52 -69.53 -26.14
N LEU A 149 -65.48 -68.88 -26.81
CA LEU A 149 -65.48 -67.45 -27.10
C LEU A 149 -65.43 -66.56 -25.84
N GLY A 150 -66.27 -66.81 -24.83
CA GLY A 150 -66.29 -65.98 -23.61
C GLY A 150 -64.98 -66.07 -22.83
N LYS A 151 -64.41 -67.28 -22.74
CA LYS A 151 -63.10 -67.51 -22.13
C LYS A 151 -61.99 -66.81 -22.91
N THR A 152 -61.96 -66.92 -24.24
CA THR A 152 -60.95 -66.28 -25.09
C THR A 152 -60.94 -64.77 -24.92
N MET A 153 -62.11 -64.12 -24.91
CA MET A 153 -62.21 -62.68 -24.72
C MET A 153 -61.76 -62.24 -23.32
N MET A 154 -62.11 -63.00 -22.27
CA MET A 154 -61.62 -62.74 -20.90
C MET A 154 -60.11 -62.96 -20.78
N ASP A 155 -59.55 -63.96 -21.46
CA ASP A 155 -58.11 -64.18 -21.51
C ASP A 155 -57.39 -63.04 -22.25
N GLU A 156 -58.00 -62.46 -23.30
CA GLU A 156 -57.48 -61.27 -24.00
C GLU A 156 -57.59 -59.98 -23.15
N LEU A 157 -58.68 -59.82 -22.39
CA LEU A 157 -58.81 -58.73 -21.41
C LEU A 157 -57.71 -58.82 -20.34
N ARG A 158 -57.47 -60.02 -19.77
CA ARG A 158 -56.38 -60.27 -18.82
C ARG A 158 -55.01 -59.96 -19.43
N ALA A 159 -54.79 -60.37 -20.68
CA ALA A 159 -53.54 -60.10 -21.38
C ALA A 159 -53.32 -58.60 -21.62
N THR A 160 -54.38 -57.87 -21.99
CA THR A 160 -54.32 -56.41 -22.21
C THR A 160 -54.04 -55.66 -20.91
N VAL A 161 -54.71 -56.04 -19.83
CA VAL A 161 -54.47 -55.50 -18.48
C VAL A 161 -53.04 -55.79 -18.03
N SER A 162 -52.57 -57.04 -18.18
CA SER A 162 -51.21 -57.44 -17.82
C SER A 162 -50.15 -56.63 -18.59
N ALA A 163 -50.39 -56.39 -19.89
CA ALA A 163 -49.50 -55.55 -20.69
C ALA A 163 -49.52 -54.08 -20.24
N ALA A 164 -50.69 -53.54 -19.87
CA ALA A 164 -50.80 -52.18 -19.35
C ALA A 164 -50.14 -52.02 -17.97
N THR A 165 -50.25 -53.02 -17.08
CA THR A 165 -49.58 -53.00 -15.77
C THR A 165 -48.07 -53.16 -15.91
N ALA A 166 -47.60 -54.03 -16.80
CA ALA A 166 -46.17 -54.25 -17.04
C ALA A 166 -45.47 -52.98 -17.57
N GLU A 167 -46.13 -52.24 -18.45
CA GLU A 167 -45.63 -50.94 -18.92
C GLU A 167 -45.44 -49.95 -17.76
N GLU A 168 -46.44 -49.85 -16.87
CA GLU A 168 -46.38 -48.92 -15.74
C GLU A 168 -45.32 -49.33 -14.70
N GLU A 169 -45.17 -50.62 -14.45
CA GLU A 169 -44.09 -51.16 -13.61
C GLU A 169 -42.70 -50.87 -14.20
N GLN A 170 -42.53 -51.04 -15.51
CA GLN A 170 -41.27 -50.73 -16.19
C GLN A 170 -40.92 -49.24 -16.12
N LEU A 171 -41.92 -48.36 -16.27
CA LEU A 171 -41.73 -46.91 -16.12
C LEU A 171 -41.30 -46.55 -14.70
N MET A 172 -41.91 -47.17 -13.68
CA MET A 172 -41.50 -46.98 -12.28
C MET A 172 -40.05 -47.41 -12.04
N VAL A 173 -39.64 -48.59 -12.52
CA VAL A 173 -38.25 -49.07 -12.38
C VAL A 173 -37.26 -48.10 -13.03
N THR A 174 -37.58 -47.60 -14.23
CA THR A 174 -36.73 -46.64 -14.95
C THR A 174 -36.58 -45.33 -14.17
N ARG A 175 -37.69 -44.80 -13.64
CA ARG A 175 -37.71 -43.57 -12.84
C ARG A 175 -36.99 -43.73 -11.50
N GLU A 176 -37.09 -44.90 -10.87
CA GLU A 176 -36.40 -45.24 -9.62
C GLU A 176 -34.88 -45.33 -9.81
N ALA A 177 -34.43 -45.96 -10.90
CA ALA A 177 -33.01 -45.97 -11.28
C ALA A 177 -32.48 -44.54 -11.50
N ALA A 178 -33.24 -43.69 -12.20
CA ALA A 178 -32.90 -42.28 -12.39
C ALA A 178 -32.85 -41.50 -11.07
N SER A 179 -33.77 -41.75 -10.14
CA SER A 179 -33.79 -41.15 -8.80
C SER A 179 -32.58 -41.59 -7.95
N THR A 180 -32.19 -42.86 -8.03
CA THR A 180 -31.01 -43.38 -7.33
C THR A 180 -29.73 -42.75 -7.87
N ALA A 181 -29.61 -42.62 -9.19
CA ALA A 181 -28.48 -41.92 -9.83
C ALA A 181 -28.45 -40.42 -9.47
N ALA A 182 -29.62 -39.78 -9.39
CA ALA A 182 -29.74 -38.39 -8.94
C ALA A 182 -29.29 -38.24 -7.47
N MET A 183 -29.64 -39.18 -6.59
CA MET A 183 -29.20 -39.19 -5.20
C MET A 183 -27.68 -39.32 -5.08
N GLN A 184 -27.07 -40.25 -5.83
CA GLN A 184 -25.61 -40.37 -5.89
C GLN A 184 -24.96 -39.08 -6.41
N THR A 185 -25.58 -38.45 -7.41
CA THR A 185 -25.10 -37.14 -7.92
C THR A 185 -25.16 -36.07 -6.84
N ILE A 186 -26.20 -36.05 -5.99
CA ILE A 186 -26.29 -35.14 -4.84
C ILE A 186 -25.15 -35.41 -3.86
N GLU A 187 -24.91 -36.66 -3.47
CA GLU A 187 -23.82 -37.03 -2.54
C GLU A 187 -22.45 -36.58 -3.08
N TRP A 188 -22.13 -36.93 -4.33
CA TRP A 188 -20.89 -36.52 -4.97
C TRP A 188 -20.78 -35.00 -5.15
N ALA A 189 -21.88 -34.31 -5.47
CA ALA A 189 -21.89 -32.86 -5.57
C ALA A 189 -21.65 -32.18 -4.22
N ILE A 190 -22.16 -32.74 -3.12
CA ILE A 190 -21.92 -32.24 -1.76
C ILE A 190 -20.47 -32.48 -1.33
N PHE A 191 -20.01 -33.74 -1.36
CA PHE A 191 -18.65 -34.08 -0.91
C PHE A 191 -17.58 -33.48 -1.83
N GLY A 192 -17.73 -33.66 -3.14
CA GLY A 192 -16.82 -33.12 -4.14
C GLY A 192 -16.83 -31.60 -4.18
N GLY A 193 -18.01 -30.98 -4.10
CA GLY A 193 -18.15 -29.52 -4.04
C GLY A 193 -17.51 -28.92 -2.80
N THR A 194 -17.76 -29.51 -1.63
CA THR A 194 -17.16 -29.07 -0.35
C THR A 194 -15.65 -29.22 -0.38
N LEU A 195 -15.14 -30.37 -0.83
CA LEU A 195 -13.70 -30.61 -0.95
C LEU A 195 -13.04 -29.62 -1.92
N ALA A 196 -13.67 -29.36 -3.07
CA ALA A 196 -13.18 -28.40 -4.05
C ALA A 196 -13.09 -26.98 -3.44
N VAL A 197 -14.12 -26.53 -2.71
CA VAL A 197 -14.11 -25.23 -2.03
C VAL A 197 -12.99 -25.18 -0.99
N VAL A 198 -12.81 -26.21 -0.16
CA VAL A 198 -11.73 -26.27 0.84
C VAL A 198 -10.36 -26.18 0.18
N VAL A 199 -10.12 -26.94 -0.89
CA VAL A 199 -8.85 -26.91 -1.63
C VAL A 199 -8.59 -25.53 -2.24
N VAL A 200 -9.61 -24.91 -2.84
CA VAL A 200 -9.49 -23.55 -3.40
C VAL A 200 -9.19 -22.53 -2.31
N LEU A 201 -9.87 -22.60 -1.16
CA LEU A 201 -9.66 -21.67 -0.05
C LEU A 201 -8.27 -21.83 0.59
N LEU A 202 -7.81 -23.06 0.80
CA LEU A 202 -6.46 -23.34 1.31
C LEU A 202 -5.39 -22.87 0.32
N GLY A 203 -5.56 -23.15 -0.98
CA GLY A 203 -4.66 -22.68 -2.03
C GLY A 203 -4.64 -21.15 -2.11
N ALA A 204 -5.80 -20.49 -2.07
CA ALA A 204 -5.92 -19.04 -2.02
C ALA A 204 -5.21 -18.46 -0.79
N GLY A 205 -5.43 -19.05 0.39
CA GLY A 205 -4.77 -18.67 1.64
C GLY A 205 -3.25 -18.78 1.54
N ALA A 206 -2.73 -19.91 1.04
CA ALA A 206 -1.30 -20.11 0.86
C ALA A 206 -0.68 -19.06 -0.10
N VAL A 207 -1.35 -18.76 -1.22
CA VAL A 207 -0.91 -17.73 -2.17
C VAL A 207 -0.94 -16.34 -1.56
N LEU A 208 -1.98 -15.98 -0.80
CA LEU A 208 -2.08 -14.68 -0.14
C LEU A 208 -1.03 -14.52 0.96
N ILE A 209 -0.81 -15.54 1.79
CA ILE A 209 0.23 -15.54 2.82
C ILE A 209 1.61 -15.37 2.17
N ALA A 210 1.94 -16.19 1.16
CA ALA A 210 3.23 -16.12 0.49
C ALA A 210 3.47 -14.77 -0.20
N SER A 211 2.43 -14.18 -0.81
CA SER A 211 2.56 -12.90 -1.52
C SER A 211 2.45 -11.67 -0.64
N THR A 212 1.95 -11.78 0.60
CA THR A 212 1.76 -10.63 1.50
C THR A 212 2.73 -10.66 2.69
N VAL A 213 2.74 -11.75 3.46
CA VAL A 213 3.43 -11.82 4.76
C VAL A 213 4.94 -11.74 4.59
N GLY A 214 5.51 -12.52 3.67
CA GLY A 214 6.96 -12.51 3.42
C GLY A 214 7.48 -11.13 2.98
N PRO A 215 6.91 -10.52 1.93
CA PRO A 215 7.28 -9.17 1.51
C PRO A 215 7.04 -8.08 2.56
N LEU A 216 5.94 -8.16 3.33
CA LEU A 216 5.66 -7.20 4.40
C LEU A 216 6.68 -7.29 5.54
N ASN A 217 7.11 -8.50 5.92
CA ASN A 217 8.18 -8.69 6.89
C ASN A 217 9.51 -8.08 6.42
N ARG A 218 9.79 -8.10 5.11
CA ARG A 218 10.97 -7.39 4.57
C ARG A 218 10.85 -5.88 4.68
N ALA A 219 9.65 -5.31 4.48
CA ALA A 219 9.43 -3.88 4.70
C ALA A 219 9.64 -3.50 6.17
N VAL A 220 9.12 -4.32 7.10
CA VAL A 220 9.34 -4.12 8.55
C VAL A 220 10.82 -4.22 8.92
N ASP A 221 11.56 -5.20 8.39
CA ASP A 221 13.00 -5.32 8.65
C ASP A 221 13.78 -4.10 8.13
N MET A 222 13.41 -3.60 6.94
CA MET A 222 14.04 -2.40 6.39
C MET A 222 13.73 -1.15 7.22
N ALA A 223 12.50 -1.00 7.70
CA ALA A 223 12.13 0.08 8.62
C ALA A 223 12.95 0.03 9.92
N ARG A 224 13.14 -1.16 10.50
CA ARG A 224 13.94 -1.37 11.71
C ARG A 224 15.42 -1.00 11.48
N ARG A 225 16.00 -1.41 10.34
CA ARG A 225 17.38 -1.07 9.98
C ARG A 225 17.60 0.43 9.78
N ILE A 226 16.69 1.08 9.06
CA ILE A 226 16.69 2.54 8.90
C ILE A 226 16.61 3.23 10.28
N GLY A 227 15.71 2.76 11.16
CA GLY A 227 15.60 3.27 12.52
C GLY A 227 16.85 3.05 13.38
N ALA A 228 17.63 2.01 13.10
CA ALA A 228 18.92 1.75 13.74
C ALA A 228 20.10 2.49 13.09
N GLY A 229 19.86 3.28 12.03
CA GLY A 229 20.89 4.03 11.31
C GLY A 229 21.60 3.27 10.18
N ASP A 230 21.23 2.02 9.91
CA ASP A 230 21.74 1.27 8.75
C ASP A 230 20.97 1.67 7.48
N LEU A 231 21.57 2.56 6.68
CA LEU A 231 21.04 3.03 5.40
C LEU A 231 21.66 2.32 4.19
N THR A 232 22.47 1.28 4.42
CA THR A 232 23.17 0.54 3.37
C THR A 232 22.33 -0.61 2.80
N TYR A 233 21.42 -1.15 3.61
CA TYR A 233 20.55 -2.26 3.19
C TYR A 233 19.60 -1.84 2.06
N ARG A 234 19.53 -2.68 1.02
CA ARG A 234 18.59 -2.52 -0.10
C ARG A 234 17.83 -3.82 -0.30
N THR A 235 16.51 -3.73 -0.38
CA THR A 235 15.66 -4.90 -0.62
C THR A 235 15.19 -4.95 -2.07
N GLN A 236 15.05 -6.15 -2.65
CA GLN A 236 14.50 -6.30 -4.00
C GLN A 236 12.98 -6.08 -3.96
N ALA A 237 12.52 -4.96 -4.51
CA ALA A 237 11.11 -4.65 -4.66
C ALA A 237 10.52 -5.34 -5.90
N LYS A 238 10.31 -6.66 -5.81
CA LYS A 238 9.62 -7.44 -6.84
C LYS A 238 8.11 -7.21 -6.77
N GLY A 239 7.46 -7.11 -7.93
CA GLY A 239 6.00 -6.98 -8.04
C GLY A 239 5.52 -5.58 -8.41
N ARG A 240 4.33 -5.54 -9.03
CA ARG A 240 3.61 -4.32 -9.44
C ARG A 240 2.39 -4.04 -8.54
N ASP A 241 2.34 -4.69 -7.39
CA ASP A 241 1.31 -4.51 -6.39
C ASP A 241 1.71 -3.46 -5.35
N GLU A 242 0.79 -3.19 -4.42
CA GLU A 242 0.94 -2.21 -3.35
C GLU A 242 2.16 -2.49 -2.46
N ILE A 243 2.53 -3.77 -2.29
CA ILE A 243 3.72 -4.14 -1.50
C ILE A 243 5.01 -3.86 -2.28
N GLY A 244 5.02 -4.09 -3.59
CA GLY A 244 6.11 -3.66 -4.45
C GLY A 244 6.32 -2.14 -4.43
N ASP A 245 5.23 -1.36 -4.45
CA ASP A 245 5.28 0.11 -4.34
C ASP A 245 5.81 0.56 -2.98
N LEU A 246 5.39 -0.09 -1.89
CA LEU A 246 5.91 0.15 -0.54
C LEU A 246 7.42 -0.09 -0.47
N LEU A 247 7.91 -1.25 -0.94
CA LEU A 247 9.33 -1.59 -0.91
C LEU A 247 10.18 -0.64 -1.77
N ARG A 248 9.68 -0.21 -2.94
CA ARG A 248 10.34 0.82 -3.77
C ARG A 248 10.45 2.15 -3.03
N SER A 249 9.36 2.59 -2.41
CA SER A 249 9.30 3.85 -1.66
C SER A 249 10.25 3.83 -0.45
N MET A 250 10.33 2.70 0.26
CA MET A 250 11.28 2.54 1.37
C MET A 250 12.73 2.53 0.90
N ASN A 251 13.06 1.93 -0.25
CA ASN A 251 14.41 2.03 -0.83
C ASN A 251 14.78 3.48 -1.17
N ALA A 252 13.85 4.22 -1.80
CA ALA A 252 14.06 5.63 -2.12
C ALA A 252 14.26 6.47 -0.85
N MET A 253 13.49 6.21 0.21
CA MET A 253 13.67 6.85 1.51
C MET A 253 15.07 6.58 2.09
N SER A 254 15.56 5.34 2.05
CA SER A 254 16.90 5.01 2.53
C SER A 254 18.01 5.71 1.74
N VAL A 255 17.86 5.82 0.41
CA VAL A 255 18.78 6.60 -0.43
C VAL A 255 18.78 8.08 -0.04
N GLN A 256 17.61 8.69 0.12
CA GLN A 256 17.50 10.10 0.48
C GLN A 256 18.10 10.39 1.86
N LEU A 257 17.85 9.52 2.85
CA LEU A 257 18.44 9.64 4.18
C LEU A 257 19.96 9.50 4.13
N SER A 258 20.49 8.58 3.32
CA SER A 258 21.93 8.38 3.14
C SER A 258 22.61 9.63 2.58
N GLN A 259 21.97 10.29 1.62
CA GLN A 259 22.46 11.55 1.06
C GLN A 259 22.47 12.66 2.12
N ILE A 260 21.38 12.82 2.87
CA ILE A 260 21.28 13.82 3.94
C ILE A 260 22.39 13.63 4.97
N VAL A 261 22.66 12.38 5.40
CA VAL A 261 23.74 12.08 6.35
C VAL A 261 25.11 12.43 5.76
N SER A 262 25.35 12.12 4.48
CA SER A 262 26.60 12.49 3.80
C SER A 262 26.80 14.01 3.75
N ASP A 263 25.75 14.77 3.44
CA ASP A 263 25.80 16.24 3.39
C ASP A 263 26.06 16.85 4.78
N VAL A 264 25.48 16.27 5.84
CA VAL A 264 25.74 16.66 7.23
C VAL A 264 27.20 16.38 7.62
N ILE A 265 27.74 15.21 7.29
CA ILE A 265 29.16 14.87 7.55
C ILE A 265 30.09 15.83 6.81
N GLY A 266 29.81 16.12 5.53
CA GLY A 266 30.57 17.09 4.74
C GLY A 266 30.56 18.49 5.36
N SER A 267 29.37 18.95 5.77
CA SER A 267 29.20 20.25 6.46
C SER A 267 29.97 20.29 7.78
N ALA A 268 29.91 19.23 8.58
CA ALA A 268 30.64 19.12 9.84
C ALA A 268 32.17 19.15 9.62
N ALA A 269 32.67 18.50 8.57
CA ALA A 269 34.08 18.54 8.20
C ALA A 269 34.53 19.94 7.79
N GLN A 270 33.69 20.68 7.06
CA GLN A 270 33.96 22.06 6.66
C GLN A 270 33.97 23.00 7.86
N VAL A 271 33.04 22.84 8.80
CA VAL A 271 33.04 23.56 10.08
C VAL A 271 34.30 23.25 10.89
N ALA A 272 34.69 21.98 11.02
CA ALA A 272 35.91 21.59 11.73
C ALA A 272 37.18 22.18 11.10
N ALA A 273 37.26 22.22 9.77
CA ALA A 273 38.36 22.87 9.06
C ALA A 273 38.39 24.38 9.30
N GLY A 274 37.23 25.06 9.21
CA GLY A 274 37.10 26.48 9.51
C GLY A 274 37.51 26.81 10.95
N SER A 275 37.08 26.02 11.93
CA SER A 275 37.48 26.19 13.33
C SER A 275 38.99 26.09 13.54
N ARG A 276 39.67 25.16 12.85
CA ARG A 276 41.14 25.04 12.91
C ARG A 276 41.85 26.26 12.31
N GLN A 277 41.35 26.77 11.19
CA GLN A 277 41.90 27.97 10.57
C GLN A 277 41.70 29.21 11.46
N SER A 278 40.53 29.34 12.08
CA SER A 278 40.25 30.42 13.05
C SER A 278 41.17 30.35 14.26
N ALA A 279 41.44 29.14 14.79
CA ALA A 279 42.38 28.96 15.89
C ALA A 279 43.80 29.40 15.51
N ALA A 280 44.31 28.97 14.35
CA ALA A 280 45.62 29.40 13.85
C ALA A 280 45.69 30.93 13.63
N THR A 281 44.62 31.53 13.11
CA THR A 281 44.52 32.98 12.94
C THR A 281 44.56 33.72 14.29
N ALA A 282 43.86 33.18 15.29
CA ALA A 282 43.85 33.74 16.65
C ALA A 282 45.23 33.66 17.31
N GLU A 283 45.96 32.56 17.14
CA GLU A 283 47.35 32.42 17.62
C GLU A 283 48.29 33.44 16.97
N GLN A 284 48.21 33.59 15.63
CA GLN A 284 49.03 34.56 14.91
C GLN A 284 48.69 36.00 15.34
N LEU A 285 47.40 36.32 15.51
CA LEU A 285 46.96 37.62 16.01
C LEU A 285 47.45 37.88 17.44
N SER A 286 47.41 36.86 18.31
CA SER A 286 47.94 36.97 19.67
C SER A 286 49.44 37.25 19.68
N SER A 287 50.21 36.59 18.82
CA SER A 287 51.65 36.86 18.67
C SER A 287 51.90 38.29 18.16
N GLY A 288 51.20 38.71 17.11
CA GLY A 288 51.32 40.07 16.56
C GLY A 288 50.90 41.15 17.57
N SER A 289 49.87 40.89 18.38
CA SER A 289 49.47 41.80 19.46
C SER A 289 50.55 41.93 20.54
N SER A 290 51.28 40.86 20.87
CA SER A 290 52.41 40.91 21.82
C SER A 290 53.60 41.69 21.24
N GLU A 291 53.92 41.48 19.96
CA GLU A 291 54.96 42.28 19.26
C GLU A 291 54.58 43.77 19.23
N GLN A 292 53.31 44.08 18.93
CA GLN A 292 52.83 45.45 18.91
C GLN A 292 52.87 46.09 20.31
N ALA A 293 52.55 45.34 21.36
CA ALA A 293 52.69 45.81 22.74
C ALA A 293 54.16 46.16 23.06
N ALA A 294 55.10 45.28 22.72
CA ALA A 294 56.54 45.53 22.91
C ALA A 294 57.04 46.75 22.11
N ALA A 295 56.60 46.90 20.85
CA ALA A 295 56.91 48.08 20.04
C ALA A 295 56.35 49.37 20.66
N SER A 296 55.16 49.32 21.26
CA SER A 296 54.56 50.44 21.98
C SER A 296 55.34 50.79 23.25
N GLU A 297 55.84 49.80 23.99
CA GLU A 297 56.73 50.01 25.15
C GLU A 297 58.04 50.68 24.73
N GLN A 298 58.69 50.19 23.67
CA GLN A 298 59.90 50.81 23.13
C GLN A 298 59.67 52.24 22.66
N THR A 299 58.54 52.50 22.00
CA THR A 299 58.18 53.86 21.57
C THR A 299 57.97 54.78 22.78
N SER A 300 57.32 54.27 23.84
CA SER A 300 57.12 55.04 25.07
C SER A 300 58.44 55.38 25.74
N ALA A 301 59.38 54.43 25.81
CA ALA A 301 60.73 54.66 26.32
C ALA A 301 61.51 55.69 25.47
N ALA A 302 61.41 55.61 24.14
CA ALA A 302 62.01 56.59 23.24
C ALA A 302 61.41 57.99 23.43
N VAL A 303 60.10 58.08 23.69
CA VAL A 303 59.43 59.35 24.03
C VAL A 303 59.90 59.89 25.39
N GLU A 304 60.13 59.04 26.39
CA GLU A 304 60.70 59.44 27.68
C GLU A 304 62.13 59.97 27.55
N GLU A 305 62.99 59.26 26.80
CA GLU A 305 64.36 59.69 26.52
C GLU A 305 64.36 61.01 25.73
N MET A 306 63.50 61.12 24.72
CA MET A 306 63.34 62.34 23.94
C MET A 306 62.88 63.51 24.83
N SER A 307 61.93 63.28 25.73
CA SER A 307 61.51 64.29 26.73
C SER A 307 62.67 64.72 27.62
N GLY A 308 63.52 63.78 28.05
CA GLY A 308 64.76 64.06 28.77
C GLY A 308 65.73 64.95 27.97
N ASN A 309 65.99 64.59 26.72
CA ASN A 309 66.85 65.36 25.81
C ASN A 309 66.29 66.77 25.52
N VAL A 310 64.96 66.90 25.37
CA VAL A 310 64.30 68.21 25.21
C VAL A 310 64.49 69.08 26.46
N ARG A 311 64.35 68.51 27.67
CA ARG A 311 64.64 69.23 28.92
C ARG A 311 66.11 69.65 29.00
N GLN A 312 67.03 68.74 28.67
CA GLN A 312 68.46 69.04 28.67
C GLN A 312 68.83 70.14 27.66
N ASN A 313 68.24 70.12 26.46
CA ASN A 313 68.43 71.17 25.46
C ASN A 313 67.88 72.52 25.93
N ALA A 314 66.74 72.54 26.62
CA ALA A 314 66.21 73.75 27.23
C ALA A 314 67.15 74.32 28.30
N ASP A 315 67.71 73.46 29.16
CA ASP A 315 68.70 73.87 30.18
C ASP A 315 70.00 74.39 29.54
N ASN A 316 70.50 73.71 28.52
CA ASN A 316 71.67 74.14 27.75
C ASN A 316 71.43 75.51 27.09
N ALA A 317 70.24 75.72 26.50
CA ALA A 317 69.87 77.01 25.90
C ALA A 317 69.82 78.12 26.96
N ALA A 318 69.22 77.86 28.12
CA ALA A 318 69.20 78.80 29.23
C ALA A 318 70.61 79.10 29.79
N GLN A 319 71.49 78.10 29.83
CA GLN A 319 72.89 78.30 30.25
C GLN A 319 73.68 79.11 29.21
N ALA A 320 73.48 78.84 27.92
CA ALA A 320 74.07 79.60 26.83
C ALA A 320 73.61 81.06 26.87
N GLU A 321 72.32 81.31 27.11
CA GLU A 321 71.77 82.65 27.31
C GLU A 321 72.45 83.38 28.48
N ARG A 322 72.54 82.75 29.66
CA ARG A 322 73.24 83.34 30.83
C ARG A 322 74.70 83.66 30.50
N THR A 323 75.37 82.78 29.77
CA THR A 323 76.77 82.98 29.37
C THR A 323 76.90 84.15 28.39
N ALA A 324 76.00 84.25 27.41
CA ALA A 324 75.95 85.36 26.47
C ALA A 324 75.70 86.70 27.19
N VAL A 325 74.78 86.74 28.16
CA VAL A 325 74.53 87.94 29.00
C VAL A 325 75.78 88.33 29.79
N ARG A 326 76.50 87.38 30.40
CA ARG A 326 77.76 87.67 31.10
C ARG A 326 78.86 88.15 30.15
N ALA A 327 79.01 87.51 29.00
CA ALA A 327 80.00 87.89 28.00
C ALA A 327 79.74 89.32 27.49
N ARG A 328 78.47 89.68 27.30
CA ARG A 328 78.07 91.05 26.97
C ARG A 328 78.45 92.04 28.07
N ALA A 329 78.15 91.74 29.34
CA ALA A 329 78.52 92.61 30.46
C ALA A 329 80.05 92.79 30.56
N LEU A 330 80.81 91.70 30.42
CA LEU A 330 82.28 91.75 30.39
C LEU A 330 82.80 92.59 29.22
N ALA A 331 82.19 92.48 28.04
CA ALA A 331 82.55 93.30 26.88
C ALA A 331 82.25 94.79 27.13
N GLU A 332 81.16 95.13 27.83
CA GLU A 332 80.84 96.50 28.25
C GLU A 332 81.90 97.04 29.26
N ASP A 333 82.31 96.23 30.24
CA ASP A 333 83.39 96.57 31.18
C ASP A 333 84.74 96.79 30.47
N VAL A 334 85.11 95.89 29.56
CA VAL A 334 86.33 96.02 28.75
C VAL A 334 86.26 97.27 27.89
N ALA A 335 85.14 97.55 27.23
CA ALA A 335 84.97 98.76 26.42
C ALA A 335 85.14 100.04 27.26
N SER A 336 84.59 100.06 28.48
CA SER A 336 84.78 101.15 29.44
C SER A 336 86.26 101.32 29.83
N ALA A 337 86.92 100.24 30.25
CA ALA A 337 88.34 100.25 30.62
C ALA A 337 89.24 100.68 29.46
N THR A 338 88.93 100.25 28.23
CA THR A 338 89.68 100.65 27.03
C THR A 338 89.48 102.13 26.71
N THR A 339 88.26 102.66 26.87
CA THR A 339 87.97 104.09 26.72
C THR A 339 88.74 104.92 27.74
N GLN A 340 88.80 104.45 28.99
CA GLN A 340 89.56 105.09 30.06
C GLN A 340 91.07 105.06 29.77
N ALA A 341 91.60 103.93 29.29
CA ALA A 341 92.99 103.80 28.87
C ALA A 341 93.34 104.73 27.71
N VAL A 342 92.47 104.88 26.70
CA VAL A 342 92.65 105.82 25.58
C VAL A 342 92.65 107.26 26.08
N ALA A 343 91.76 107.62 27.02
CA ALA A 343 91.74 108.96 27.61
C ALA A 343 93.05 109.26 28.38
N SER A 344 93.55 108.31 29.18
CA SER A 344 94.84 108.44 29.85
C SER A 344 96.00 108.54 28.85
N MET A 345 95.97 107.79 27.74
CA MET A 345 96.97 107.91 26.67
C MET A 345 96.94 109.29 25.99
N ALA A 346 95.75 109.88 25.80
CA ALA A 346 95.62 111.24 25.29
C ALA A 346 96.20 112.29 26.26
N GLU A 347 95.96 112.14 27.57
CA GLU A 347 96.56 112.99 28.59
C GLU A 347 98.08 112.89 28.59
N VAL A 348 98.63 111.67 28.49
CA VAL A 348 100.07 111.44 28.35
C VAL A 348 100.61 112.13 27.09
N ALA A 349 99.93 112.00 25.95
CA ALA A 349 100.34 112.65 24.70
C ALA A 349 100.34 114.19 24.83
N GLU A 350 99.36 114.77 25.54
CA GLU A 350 99.32 116.21 25.81
C GLU A 350 100.45 116.67 26.73
N LYS A 351 100.77 115.89 27.77
CA LYS A 351 101.96 116.13 28.61
C LYS A 351 103.25 116.03 27.81
N VAL A 352 103.38 115.06 26.90
CA VAL A 352 104.55 114.94 26.01
C VAL A 352 104.66 116.16 25.10
N ARG A 353 103.55 116.67 24.56
CA ARG A 353 103.53 117.89 23.73
C ARG A 353 103.97 119.12 24.53
N LEU A 354 103.51 119.24 25.78
CA LEU A 354 103.95 120.29 26.70
C LEU A 354 105.47 120.19 26.98
N VAL A 355 105.98 118.98 27.21
CA VAL A 355 107.42 118.75 27.40
C VAL A 355 108.21 119.11 26.14
N GLN A 356 107.71 118.81 24.94
CA GLN A 356 108.33 119.25 23.68
C GLN A 356 108.32 120.77 23.51
N GLU A 357 107.26 121.47 23.92
CA GLU A 357 107.20 122.93 23.90
C GLU A 357 108.22 123.53 24.88
N ILE A 358 108.32 123.00 26.10
CA ILE A 358 109.33 123.39 27.10
C ILE A 358 110.73 123.11 26.56
N ALA A 359 110.97 121.95 25.95
CA ALA A 359 112.26 121.59 25.38
C ALA A 359 112.66 122.58 24.27
N ARG A 360 111.73 122.94 23.37
CA ARG A 360 111.97 123.93 22.30
C ARG A 360 112.25 125.34 22.87
N GLN A 361 111.53 125.73 23.92
CA GLN A 361 111.76 127.01 24.60
C GLN A 361 113.11 127.03 25.32
N THR A 362 113.51 125.90 25.92
CA THR A 362 114.81 125.71 26.56
C THR A 362 115.94 125.74 25.54
N ASP A 363 115.75 125.11 24.38
CA ASP A 363 116.73 125.10 23.29
C ASP A 363 116.94 126.51 22.70
N LEU A 364 115.86 127.30 22.57
CA LEU A 364 115.93 128.72 22.21
C LEU A 364 116.63 129.59 23.28
N LEU A 365 116.39 129.30 24.57
CA LEU A 365 117.07 129.97 25.69
C LEU A 365 118.56 129.63 25.73
N ALA A 366 118.90 128.35 25.52
CA ALA A 366 120.26 127.85 25.46
C ALA A 366 121.02 128.44 24.26
N LEU A 367 120.36 128.57 23.11
CA LEU A 367 120.94 129.20 21.93
C LEU A 367 121.19 130.71 22.15
N ASN A 368 120.25 131.44 22.75
CA ASN A 368 120.45 132.85 23.09
C ASN A 368 121.56 133.04 24.14
N ALA A 369 121.66 132.15 25.13
CA ALA A 369 122.74 132.16 26.10
C ALA A 369 124.11 131.87 25.45
N ALA A 370 124.17 130.94 24.49
CA ALA A 370 125.38 130.60 23.74
C ALA A 370 125.85 131.75 22.82
N ILE A 371 124.91 132.49 22.21
CA ILE A 371 125.22 133.67 21.39
C ILE A 371 125.79 134.80 22.27
N GLU A 372 125.20 135.07 23.44
CA GLU A 372 125.65 136.15 24.30
C GLU A 372 126.98 135.82 25.02
N ALA A 373 127.21 134.55 25.35
CA ALA A 373 128.51 134.05 25.81
C ALA A 373 129.62 134.23 24.76
N ALA A 374 129.32 133.99 23.48
CA ALA A 374 130.27 134.18 22.38
C ALA A 374 130.61 135.66 22.14
N ARG A 375 129.76 136.59 22.57
CA ARG A 375 129.98 138.04 22.43
C ARG A 375 130.88 138.63 23.54
N ALA A 376 131.03 137.96 24.67
CA ALA A 376 131.67 138.50 25.88
C ALA A 376 133.19 138.22 26.03
N GLY A 377 133.83 137.49 25.13
CA GLY A 377 135.28 137.24 25.21
C GLY A 377 135.72 136.51 26.50
N PRO A 378 136.96 136.69 27.02
CA PRO A 378 137.55 135.80 28.04
C PRO A 378 136.85 135.76 29.41
N HIS A 379 135.80 136.56 29.62
CA HIS A 379 134.98 136.57 30.83
C HIS A 379 133.65 135.80 30.70
N GLY A 380 133.38 135.16 29.54
CA GLY A 380 132.11 134.49 29.22
C GLY A 380 132.15 132.96 29.11
N LYS A 381 133.15 132.31 29.73
CA LYS A 381 133.14 130.84 29.87
C LYS A 381 132.33 130.39 31.07
#